data_AF-A0A0C2G6D1-F1
#
_entry.id   AF-A0A0C2G6D1-F1
#
_cell.length_a   1.000
_cell.length_b   1.000
_cell.length_c   1.000
_cell.angle_alpha   90.00
_cell.angle_beta   90.00
_cell.angle_gamma   90.00
#
_symmetry.space_group_name_H-M   'P 1'
#
loop_
_entity.id
_entity.type
_entity.pdbx_description
1 polymer ?
#
loop_
_entity_poly.entity_id
_entity_poly.type
_entity_poly.pdbx_seq_one_letter_code
_entity_poly.pdbx_strand_id
1 'polypeptide(L)'
;MEIENIVANTVYIKARESGGQKKGKSKKWKNYLQFPHYSECLPLRSEIDVSYSYIVEKQPIGKLLFHDFCESTNHQYYQSCVFLNKVEEYETSDDDGQCRRELARAIASLLAPGGDTPSSSQHDHNPWCSFLPENVVASVLAAADSATQDQEPRTDIFAEAYKLVRAYLADEPFKQFLDSILFYRYLQWKWLEKRPVDKHTFRLYRVLGKGGFGEVCACQVRASGKMYALKKLEKKRVKKRHAETLSLNEKQILQRINSPFV
;
A
#
# COMPACT_ATOMS: atom_id res chain seq x y z
N MET A 1 28.06 -22.79 24.88
CA MET A 1 27.34 -21.52 25.15
C MET A 1 27.94 -20.33 24.42
N GLU A 2 29.24 -20.03 24.56
CA GLU A 2 29.85 -18.84 23.92
C GLU A 2 29.94 -18.96 22.39
N ILE A 3 30.38 -20.10 21.86
CA ILE A 3 30.46 -20.36 20.41
C ILE A 3 29.07 -20.35 19.74
N GLU A 4 28.07 -20.97 20.37
CA GLU A 4 26.70 -21.02 19.83
C GLU A 4 26.08 -19.61 19.71
N ASN A 5 26.33 -18.76 20.71
CA ASN A 5 25.90 -17.36 20.69
C ASN A 5 26.59 -16.56 19.58
N ILE A 6 27.90 -16.75 19.40
CA ILE A 6 28.67 -16.11 18.32
C ILE A 6 28.12 -16.54 16.96
N VAL A 7 27.92 -17.85 16.74
CA VAL A 7 27.37 -18.38 15.49
C VAL A 7 25.97 -17.82 15.23
N ALA A 8 25.08 -17.82 16.24
CA ALA A 8 23.73 -17.29 16.11
C ALA A 8 23.71 -15.78 15.78
N ASN A 9 24.63 -15.01 16.35
CA ASN A 9 24.79 -13.59 16.09
C ASN A 9 25.30 -13.32 14.68
N THR A 10 26.34 -14.02 14.24
CA THR A 10 26.91 -13.88 12.89
C THR A 10 25.88 -14.23 11.82
N VAL A 11 25.13 -15.33 12.02
CA VAL A 11 24.06 -15.75 11.10
C VAL A 11 22.92 -14.71 11.03
N TYR A 12 22.56 -14.11 12.17
CA TYR A 12 21.55 -13.05 12.22
C TYR A 12 22.00 -11.76 11.55
N ILE A 13 23.22 -11.28 11.80
CA ILE A 13 23.78 -10.07 11.19
C ILE A 13 23.80 -10.22 9.67
N LYS A 14 24.35 -11.33 9.18
CA LYS A 14 24.38 -11.64 7.75
C LYS A 14 22.98 -11.66 7.13
N ALA A 15 21.98 -12.22 7.84
CA ALA A 15 20.61 -12.23 7.37
C ALA A 15 20.01 -10.82 7.27
N ARG A 16 20.28 -9.93 8.23
CA ARG A 16 19.86 -8.51 8.18
C ARG A 16 20.50 -7.75 7.03
N GLU A 17 21.81 -7.88 6.87
CA GLU A 17 22.58 -7.21 5.79
C GLU A 17 22.10 -7.67 4.41
N SER A 18 21.77 -8.96 4.27
CA SER A 18 21.19 -9.50 3.05
C SER A 18 19.72 -9.14 2.83
N GLY A 19 18.97 -8.80 3.89
CA GLY A 19 17.51 -8.64 3.93
C GLY A 19 16.91 -7.49 3.09
N GLY A 20 17.74 -6.74 2.36
CA GLY A 20 17.31 -5.78 1.33
C GLY A 20 16.77 -6.49 0.09
N GLN A 21 15.45 -6.71 0.06
CA GLN A 21 14.52 -7.08 -1.03
C GLN A 21 14.85 -8.21 -2.04
N LYS A 22 16.10 -8.63 -2.28
CA LYS A 22 16.46 -9.70 -3.23
C LYS A 22 17.31 -10.83 -2.63
N LYS A 23 18.07 -10.61 -1.54
CA LYS A 23 19.00 -11.61 -0.98
C LYS A 23 18.44 -12.22 0.32
N GLY A 24 17.75 -13.36 0.24
CA GLY A 24 17.22 -14.04 1.45
C GLY A 24 16.04 -14.97 1.19
N LYS A 25 15.43 -14.86 0.02
CA LYS A 25 14.38 -15.76 -0.45
C LYS A 25 14.90 -17.19 -0.54
N SER A 26 14.07 -18.16 -0.18
CA SER A 26 14.33 -19.57 -0.47
C SER A 26 14.49 -19.79 -1.97
N LYS A 27 15.37 -20.70 -2.40
CA LYS A 27 15.46 -21.12 -3.81
C LYS A 27 14.11 -21.59 -4.38
N LYS A 28 13.22 -22.09 -3.52
CA LYS A 28 11.86 -22.57 -3.87
C LYS A 28 10.75 -21.52 -3.66
N TRP A 29 11.09 -20.23 -3.54
CA TRP A 29 10.09 -19.19 -3.19
C TRP A 29 8.94 -19.09 -4.20
N LYS A 30 9.21 -19.33 -5.49
CA LYS A 30 8.19 -19.36 -6.54
C LYS A 30 7.14 -20.44 -6.27
N ASN A 31 7.56 -21.61 -5.77
CA ASN A 31 6.64 -22.68 -5.40
C ASN A 31 5.81 -22.30 -4.17
N TYR A 32 6.38 -21.54 -3.23
CA TYR A 32 5.63 -21.04 -2.08
C TYR A 32 4.56 -20.02 -2.47
N LEU A 33 4.79 -19.21 -3.51
CA LEU A 33 3.88 -18.15 -3.95
C LEU A 33 3.29 -18.43 -5.34
N GLN A 34 3.17 -19.71 -5.70
CA GLN A 34 2.54 -20.08 -6.96
C GLN A 34 1.06 -19.73 -6.90
N PHE A 35 0.58 -18.98 -7.89
CA PHE A 35 -0.82 -18.67 -8.00
C PHE A 35 -1.64 -19.91 -8.32
N PRO A 36 -2.82 -20.07 -7.72
CA PRO A 36 -3.80 -21.05 -8.16
C PRO A 36 -4.40 -20.64 -9.51
N HIS A 37 -5.16 -21.53 -10.14
CA HIS A 37 -5.96 -21.14 -11.29
C HIS A 37 -7.02 -20.11 -10.86
N TYR A 38 -7.37 -19.16 -11.75
CA TYR A 38 -8.27 -18.06 -11.37
C TYR A 38 -9.66 -18.53 -10.94
N SER A 39 -10.14 -19.65 -11.49
CA SER A 39 -11.42 -20.25 -11.11
C SER A 39 -11.49 -20.68 -9.64
N GLU A 40 -10.35 -21.10 -9.06
CA GLU A 40 -10.26 -21.45 -7.64
C GLU A 40 -10.40 -20.23 -6.72
N CYS A 41 -10.22 -19.03 -7.26
CA CYS A 41 -10.29 -17.77 -6.53
C CYS A 41 -11.67 -17.11 -6.60
N LEU A 42 -12.57 -17.54 -7.50
CA LEU A 42 -13.87 -16.91 -7.70
C LEU A 42 -14.73 -16.85 -6.43
N PRO A 43 -14.78 -17.89 -5.56
CA PRO A 43 -15.53 -17.81 -4.30
C PRO A 43 -15.06 -16.68 -3.39
N LEU A 44 -13.80 -16.24 -3.48
CA LEU A 44 -13.29 -15.14 -2.66
C LEU A 44 -14.00 -13.82 -2.90
N ARG A 45 -14.64 -13.63 -4.06
CA ARG A 45 -15.37 -12.39 -4.38
C ARG A 45 -16.52 -12.15 -3.40
N SER A 46 -17.17 -13.18 -2.87
CA SER A 46 -18.23 -13.04 -1.86
C SER A 46 -17.72 -13.04 -0.42
N GLU A 47 -16.44 -13.36 -0.18
CA GLU A 47 -15.84 -13.44 1.15
C GLU A 47 -15.08 -12.17 1.55
N ILE A 48 -14.88 -11.23 0.63
CA ILE A 48 -14.15 -9.98 0.86
C ILE A 48 -15.05 -8.78 0.63
N ASP A 49 -14.68 -7.65 1.21
CA ASP A 49 -15.28 -6.36 0.88
C ASP A 49 -14.83 -5.95 -0.54
N VAL A 50 -15.80 -5.78 -1.46
CA VAL A 50 -15.55 -5.40 -2.86
C VAL A 50 -15.96 -3.93 -3.08
N SER A 51 -15.45 -3.04 -2.23
CA SER A 51 -15.59 -1.59 -2.39
C SER A 51 -14.29 -0.95 -2.85
N TYR A 52 -14.39 0.20 -3.52
CA TYR A 52 -13.23 1.01 -3.91
C TYR A 52 -12.38 1.37 -2.67
N SER A 53 -13.04 1.75 -1.58
CA SER A 53 -12.35 2.11 -0.34
C SER A 53 -11.57 0.96 0.28
N TYR A 54 -12.10 -0.27 0.21
CA TYR A 54 -11.34 -1.42 0.66
C TYR A 54 -10.21 -1.77 -0.32
N ILE A 55 -10.53 -2.05 -1.58
CA ILE A 55 -9.57 -2.63 -2.53
C ILE A 55 -8.49 -1.63 -2.96
N VAL A 56 -8.86 -0.39 -3.26
CA VAL A 56 -7.94 0.58 -3.86
C VAL A 56 -7.26 1.42 -2.78
N GLU A 57 -7.99 1.85 -1.74
CA GLU A 57 -7.41 2.77 -0.74
C GLU A 57 -6.70 2.02 0.39
N LYS A 58 -7.29 0.91 0.89
CA LYS A 58 -6.76 0.20 2.07
C LYS A 58 -5.83 -0.97 1.75
N GLN A 59 -5.83 -1.48 0.50
CA GLN A 59 -5.08 -2.68 0.14
C GLN A 59 -3.96 -2.32 -0.86
N PRO A 60 -2.67 -2.35 -0.46
CA PRO A 60 -1.57 -1.90 -1.32
C PRO A 60 -1.48 -2.61 -2.68
N ILE A 61 -1.72 -3.93 -2.71
CA ILE A 61 -1.73 -4.69 -3.97
C ILE A 61 -2.94 -4.32 -4.84
N GLY A 62 -4.09 -4.04 -4.22
CA GLY A 62 -5.27 -3.59 -4.95
C GLY A 62 -5.08 -2.19 -5.54
N LYS A 63 -4.48 -1.25 -4.80
CA LYS A 63 -4.06 0.08 -5.31
C LYS A 63 -3.18 -0.06 -6.56
N LEU A 64 -2.14 -0.90 -6.48
CA LEU A 64 -1.21 -1.12 -7.60
C LEU A 64 -1.91 -1.71 -8.83
N LEU A 65 -2.73 -2.76 -8.65
CA LEU A 65 -3.42 -3.39 -9.78
C LEU A 65 -4.49 -2.48 -10.40
N PHE A 66 -5.15 -1.65 -9.59
CA PHE A 66 -6.09 -0.65 -10.08
C PHE A 66 -5.38 0.46 -10.87
N HIS A 67 -4.19 0.89 -10.42
CA HIS A 67 -3.36 1.83 -11.17
C HIS A 67 -2.90 1.25 -12.52
N ASP A 68 -2.39 0.00 -12.54
CA ASP A 68 -2.01 -0.70 -13.78
C ASP A 68 -3.20 -0.83 -14.74
N PHE A 69 -4.41 -1.06 -14.19
CA PHE A 69 -5.65 -1.08 -14.97
C PHE A 69 -5.94 0.29 -15.60
N CYS A 70 -5.87 1.37 -14.81
CA CYS A 70 -6.12 2.72 -15.30
C CYS A 70 -5.11 3.13 -16.39
N GLU A 71 -3.82 2.85 -16.18
CA GLU A 71 -2.74 3.11 -17.14
C GLU A 71 -2.97 2.43 -18.49
N SER A 72 -3.39 1.16 -18.47
CA SER A 72 -3.58 0.36 -19.68
C SER A 72 -4.91 0.56 -20.39
N THR A 73 -5.93 1.09 -19.70
CA THR A 73 -7.31 1.12 -20.22
C THR A 73 -7.72 2.48 -20.77
N ASN A 74 -7.46 3.57 -20.03
CA ASN A 74 -7.97 4.88 -20.38
C ASN A 74 -7.08 6.00 -19.82
N HIS A 75 -6.62 6.90 -20.69
CA HIS A 75 -5.79 8.04 -20.32
C HIS A 75 -6.42 8.91 -19.22
N GLN A 76 -7.74 9.11 -19.25
CA GLN A 76 -8.48 9.88 -18.25
C GLN A 76 -8.42 9.23 -16.86
N TYR A 77 -8.52 7.90 -16.79
CA TYR A 77 -8.42 7.16 -15.53
C TYR A 77 -7.01 7.23 -14.97
N TYR A 78 -6.00 7.08 -15.84
CA TYR A 78 -4.61 7.18 -15.46
C TYR A 78 -4.26 8.57 -14.90
N GLN A 79 -4.62 9.63 -15.61
CA GLN A 79 -4.40 11.00 -15.15
C GLN A 79 -5.12 11.29 -13.82
N SER A 80 -6.33 10.74 -13.64
CA SER A 80 -7.05 10.81 -12.37
C SER A 80 -6.27 10.15 -11.23
N CYS A 81 -5.65 8.98 -11.45
CA CYS A 81 -4.80 8.32 -10.46
C CYS A 81 -3.53 9.14 -10.15
N VAL A 82 -2.87 9.68 -11.18
CA VAL A 82 -1.69 10.54 -11.03
C VAL A 82 -2.02 11.77 -10.20
N PHE A 83 -3.15 12.41 -10.48
CA PHE A 83 -3.64 13.55 -9.71
C PHE A 83 -3.82 13.19 -8.22
N LEU A 84 -4.57 12.13 -7.89
CA LEU A 84 -4.79 11.74 -6.49
C LEU A 84 -3.47 11.43 -5.78
N ASN A 85 -2.53 10.72 -6.41
CA ASN A 85 -1.22 10.42 -5.83
C ASN A 85 -0.41 11.69 -5.54
N LYS A 86 -0.45 12.70 -6.42
CA LYS A 86 0.22 13.98 -6.16
C LYS A 86 -0.43 14.78 -5.04
N VAL A 87 -1.75 14.73 -4.92
CA VAL A 87 -2.45 15.37 -3.79
C VAL A 87 -2.08 14.67 -2.47
N GLU A 88 -2.01 13.34 -2.44
CA GLU A 88 -1.53 12.59 -1.27
C GLU A 88 -0.08 12.96 -0.91
N GLU A 89 0.79 13.11 -1.92
CA GLU A 89 2.18 13.60 -1.74
C GLU A 89 2.22 15.02 -1.18
N TYR A 90 1.35 15.91 -1.67
CA TYR A 90 1.22 17.27 -1.15
C TYR A 90 0.76 17.28 0.32
N GLU A 91 -0.25 16.50 0.68
CA GLU A 91 -0.78 16.41 2.05
C GLU A 91 0.19 15.77 3.05
N THR A 92 1.12 14.95 2.57
CA THR A 92 2.12 14.24 3.39
C THR A 92 3.53 14.82 3.28
N SER A 93 3.72 15.85 2.45
CA SER A 93 4.99 16.55 2.34
C SER A 93 5.34 17.25 3.66
N ASP A 94 6.63 17.33 3.95
CA ASP A 94 7.11 18.07 5.11
C ASP A 94 6.70 19.55 5.02
N ASP A 95 6.72 20.27 6.14
CA ASP A 95 6.37 21.70 6.20
C ASP A 95 7.35 22.62 5.43
N ASP A 96 8.18 22.10 4.52
CA ASP A 96 8.99 22.90 3.61
C ASP A 96 8.10 23.65 2.61
N GLY A 97 7.96 24.96 2.83
CA GLY A 97 7.09 25.81 2.02
C GLY A 97 7.48 25.83 0.54
N GLN A 98 8.75 25.60 0.19
CA GLN A 98 9.20 25.55 -1.21
C GLN A 98 8.73 24.27 -1.91
N CYS A 99 8.96 23.10 -1.32
CA CYS A 99 8.45 21.82 -1.83
C CYS A 99 6.93 21.84 -1.95
N ARG A 100 6.21 22.37 -0.96
CA ARG A 100 4.74 22.50 -1.02
C ARG A 100 4.28 23.38 -2.19
N ARG A 101 4.96 24.51 -2.46
CA ARG A 101 4.66 25.36 -3.63
C ARG A 101 4.93 24.66 -4.96
N GLU A 102 6.02 23.91 -5.06
CA GLU A 102 6.37 23.15 -6.26
C GLU A 102 5.35 22.04 -6.54
N LEU A 103 4.94 21.29 -5.51
CA LEU A 103 3.88 20.30 -5.61
C LEU A 103 2.54 20.94 -6.00
N ALA A 104 2.17 22.07 -5.39
CA ALA A 104 0.95 22.77 -5.73
C ALA A 104 0.90 23.21 -7.21
N ARG A 105 2.01 23.76 -7.73
CA ARG A 105 2.14 24.11 -9.15
C ARG A 105 2.08 22.88 -10.06
N ALA A 106 2.75 21.79 -9.67
CA ALA A 106 2.74 20.55 -10.43
C ALA A 106 1.35 19.88 -10.47
N ILE A 107 0.53 20.05 -9.42
CA ILE A 107 -0.86 19.57 -9.41
C ILE A 107 -1.74 20.47 -10.26
N ALA A 108 -1.58 21.79 -10.14
CA ALA A 108 -2.32 22.76 -10.95
C ALA A 108 -2.05 22.61 -12.45
N SER A 109 -0.80 22.35 -12.84
CA SER A 109 -0.44 22.13 -14.25
C SER A 109 -1.09 20.88 -14.85
N LEU A 110 -1.41 19.87 -14.04
CA LEU A 110 -2.21 18.72 -14.52
C LEU A 110 -3.63 19.12 -14.89
N LEU A 111 -4.21 20.10 -14.20
CA LEU A 111 -5.59 20.56 -14.43
C LEU A 111 -5.67 21.67 -15.48
N ALA A 112 -4.55 22.33 -15.79
CA ALA A 112 -4.52 23.44 -16.73
C ALA A 112 -4.86 22.97 -18.16
N PRO A 113 -5.74 23.68 -18.88
CA PRO A 113 -6.02 23.38 -20.27
C PRO A 113 -4.79 23.70 -21.12
N GLY A 114 -3.96 22.69 -21.43
CA GLY A 114 -2.82 22.81 -22.35
C GLY A 114 -1.44 22.46 -21.81
N GLY A 115 -1.30 21.55 -20.83
CA GLY A 115 0.01 21.08 -20.39
C GLY A 115 0.78 20.30 -21.47
N ASP A 116 1.86 20.91 -21.97
CA ASP A 116 2.96 20.40 -22.81
C ASP A 116 3.00 18.88 -23.07
N THR A 117 2.27 18.40 -24.08
CA THR A 117 2.66 17.19 -24.82
C THR A 117 3.30 17.61 -26.14
N PRO A 118 4.62 17.45 -26.32
CA PRO A 118 5.22 17.63 -27.63
C PRO A 118 4.76 16.49 -28.53
N SER A 119 4.02 16.86 -29.59
CA SER A 119 3.75 16.06 -30.79
C SER A 119 3.25 14.63 -30.61
N SER A 120 1.93 14.45 -30.66
CA SER A 120 1.35 13.42 -31.54
C SER A 120 -0.10 13.74 -31.84
N SER A 121 -0.38 13.97 -33.13
CA SER A 121 -1.67 13.86 -33.84
C SER A 121 -2.93 14.51 -33.22
N GLN A 122 -3.52 15.39 -34.02
CA GLN A 122 -4.80 16.11 -33.86
C GLN A 122 -6.04 15.22 -33.62
N HIS A 123 -6.11 14.49 -32.51
CA HIS A 123 -7.31 13.79 -32.08
C HIS A 123 -7.70 14.19 -30.64
N ASP A 124 -8.84 14.86 -30.52
CA ASP A 124 -9.63 15.11 -29.31
C ASP A 124 -8.88 15.57 -28.06
N HIS A 125 -8.50 16.85 -28.02
CA HIS A 125 -8.03 17.51 -26.79
C HIS A 125 -9.18 17.80 -25.81
N ASN A 126 -9.93 16.77 -25.40
CA ASN A 126 -10.78 16.92 -24.22
C ASN A 126 -9.88 16.77 -22.98
N PRO A 127 -9.80 17.77 -22.07
CA PRO A 127 -9.00 17.62 -20.87
C PRO A 127 -9.43 16.39 -20.08
N TRP A 128 -8.47 15.67 -19.49
CA TRP A 128 -8.77 14.50 -18.66
C TRP A 128 -9.71 14.87 -17.49
N CYS A 129 -9.68 16.11 -17.03
CA CYS A 129 -10.52 16.61 -15.95
C CYS A 129 -11.90 17.13 -16.41
N SER A 130 -12.37 16.80 -17.63
CA SER A 130 -13.65 17.28 -18.18
C SER A 130 -14.90 16.92 -17.35
N PHE A 131 -14.81 15.95 -16.43
CA PHE A 131 -15.88 15.63 -15.49
C PHE A 131 -15.91 16.52 -14.24
N LEU A 132 -14.88 17.35 -14.03
CA LEU A 132 -14.82 18.29 -12.92
C LEU A 132 -15.58 19.59 -13.24
N PRO A 133 -16.34 20.15 -12.28
CA PRO A 133 -16.93 21.47 -12.45
C PRO A 133 -15.88 22.55 -12.70
N GLU A 134 -16.13 23.44 -13.68
CA GLU A 134 -15.20 24.50 -14.07
C GLU A 134 -14.80 25.40 -12.88
N ASN A 135 -15.73 25.66 -11.95
CA ASN A 135 -15.46 26.46 -10.76
C ASN A 135 -14.45 25.79 -9.81
N VAL A 136 -14.42 24.45 -9.74
CA VAL A 136 -13.46 23.70 -8.92
C VAL A 136 -12.07 23.79 -9.56
N VAL A 137 -11.99 23.60 -10.88
CA VAL A 137 -10.72 23.72 -11.63
C VAL A 137 -10.17 25.13 -11.50
N ALA A 138 -10.98 26.16 -11.75
CA ALA A 138 -10.57 27.56 -11.61
C ALA A 138 -10.11 27.92 -10.19
N SER A 139 -10.80 27.41 -9.17
CA SER A 139 -10.40 27.63 -7.76
C SER A 139 -9.04 27.01 -7.45
N VAL A 140 -8.75 25.82 -7.96
CA VAL A 140 -7.45 25.16 -7.75
C VAL A 140 -6.32 25.90 -8.44
N LEU A 141 -6.53 26.32 -9.70
CA LEU A 141 -5.55 27.08 -10.47
C LEU A 141 -5.24 28.43 -9.79
N ALA A 142 -6.28 29.18 -9.40
CA ALA A 142 -6.10 30.45 -8.71
C ALA A 142 -5.38 30.29 -7.37
N ALA A 143 -5.69 29.24 -6.60
CA ALA A 143 -5.03 28.97 -5.32
C ALA A 143 -3.54 28.65 -5.51
N ALA A 144 -3.19 27.82 -6.50
CA ALA A 144 -1.80 27.49 -6.81
C ALA A 144 -0.99 28.69 -7.32
N ASP A 145 -1.62 29.58 -8.11
CA ASP A 145 -0.99 30.83 -8.57
C ASP A 145 -0.78 31.80 -7.41
N SER A 146 -1.75 31.95 -6.50
CA SER A 146 -1.62 32.86 -5.35
C SER A 146 -0.53 32.44 -4.35
N ALA A 147 -0.23 31.15 -4.28
CA ALA A 147 0.87 30.60 -3.47
C ALA A 147 2.27 31.04 -3.96
N THR A 148 2.36 31.76 -5.08
CA THR A 148 3.62 32.35 -5.58
C THR A 148 3.97 33.69 -4.94
N GLN A 149 3.04 34.34 -4.23
CA GLN A 149 3.18 35.69 -3.65
C GLN A 149 3.52 35.65 -2.14
N ASP A 150 4.53 34.89 -1.74
CA ASP A 150 5.03 34.75 -0.35
C ASP A 150 4.04 34.19 0.71
N GLN A 151 2.84 33.75 0.31
CA GLN A 151 1.91 33.06 1.18
C GLN A 151 2.02 31.54 1.00
N GLU A 152 2.04 30.83 2.14
CA GLU A 152 2.06 29.37 2.14
C GLU A 152 0.73 28.80 1.63
N PRO A 153 0.73 27.88 0.64
CA PRO A 153 -0.50 27.29 0.14
C PRO A 153 -1.21 26.52 1.25
N ARG A 154 -2.53 26.70 1.36
CA ARG A 154 -3.35 25.99 2.35
C ARG A 154 -3.30 24.49 2.11
N THR A 155 -3.32 23.71 3.19
CA THR A 155 -3.27 22.24 3.12
C THR A 155 -4.48 21.63 2.41
N ASP A 156 -5.61 22.34 2.34
CA ASP A 156 -6.89 21.84 1.84
C ASP A 156 -7.25 22.33 0.41
N ILE A 157 -6.34 23.01 -0.30
CA ILE A 157 -6.64 23.59 -1.63
C ILE A 157 -7.15 22.57 -2.66
N PHE A 158 -6.80 21.29 -2.51
CA PHE A 158 -7.20 20.23 -3.43
C PHE A 158 -8.35 19.36 -2.90
N ALA A 159 -8.89 19.61 -1.70
CA ALA A 159 -9.80 18.69 -1.04
C ALA A 159 -11.08 18.39 -1.84
N GLU A 160 -11.71 19.42 -2.43
CA GLU A 160 -12.93 19.22 -3.23
C GLU A 160 -12.63 18.54 -4.57
N ALA A 161 -11.54 18.92 -5.24
CA ALA A 161 -11.09 18.26 -6.47
C ALA A 161 -10.75 16.78 -6.21
N TYR A 162 -10.02 16.49 -5.13
CA TYR A 162 -9.69 15.13 -4.68
C TYR A 162 -10.96 14.31 -4.49
N LYS A 163 -11.95 14.85 -3.76
CA LYS A 163 -13.22 14.17 -3.50
C LYS A 163 -13.96 13.82 -4.80
N LEU A 164 -14.00 14.74 -5.77
CA LEU A 164 -14.67 14.53 -7.05
C LEU A 164 -13.92 13.52 -7.95
N VAL A 165 -12.59 13.64 -8.05
CA VAL A 165 -11.76 12.68 -8.82
C VAL A 165 -11.82 11.28 -8.20
N ARG A 166 -11.79 11.18 -6.88
CA ARG A 166 -11.99 9.93 -6.14
C ARG A 166 -13.37 9.34 -6.42
N ALA A 167 -14.44 10.15 -6.36
CA ALA A 167 -15.79 9.68 -6.65
C ALA A 167 -15.94 9.18 -8.08
N TYR A 168 -15.32 9.86 -9.05
CA TYR A 168 -15.25 9.43 -10.44
C TYR A 168 -14.56 8.06 -10.57
N LEU A 169 -13.36 7.89 -10.00
CA LEU A 169 -12.64 6.61 -10.05
C LEU A 169 -13.37 5.47 -9.33
N ALA A 170 -14.12 5.78 -8.27
CA ALA A 170 -14.88 4.81 -7.49
C ALA A 170 -16.18 4.32 -8.15
N ASP A 171 -16.62 4.97 -9.24
CA ASP A 171 -17.83 4.59 -9.97
C ASP A 171 -17.51 3.68 -11.17
N GLU A 172 -17.74 4.13 -12.39
CA GLU A 172 -17.61 3.33 -13.61
C GLU A 172 -16.20 2.73 -13.82
N PRO A 173 -15.08 3.46 -13.60
CA PRO A 173 -13.73 2.89 -13.73
C PRO A 173 -13.51 1.71 -12.77
N PHE A 174 -14.02 1.80 -11.54
CA PHE A 174 -13.91 0.71 -10.58
C PHE A 174 -14.76 -0.50 -10.98
N LYS A 175 -15.98 -0.30 -11.49
CA LYS A 175 -16.82 -1.40 -12.01
C LYS A 175 -16.11 -2.15 -13.13
N GLN A 176 -15.53 -1.42 -14.09
CA GLN A 176 -14.76 -2.01 -15.19
C GLN A 176 -13.52 -2.76 -14.68
N PHE A 177 -12.84 -2.23 -13.67
CA PHE A 177 -11.73 -2.94 -13.02
C PHE A 177 -12.19 -4.29 -12.45
N LEU A 178 -13.36 -4.35 -11.78
CA LEU A 178 -13.89 -5.58 -11.19
C LEU A 178 -14.22 -6.68 -12.20
N ASP A 179 -14.36 -6.34 -13.48
CA ASP A 179 -14.59 -7.28 -14.57
C ASP A 179 -13.32 -7.57 -15.38
N SER A 180 -12.21 -6.92 -15.04
CA SER A 180 -10.92 -7.04 -15.73
C SER A 180 -10.09 -8.24 -15.24
N ILE A 181 -9.09 -8.62 -16.07
CA ILE A 181 -8.08 -9.62 -15.69
C ILE A 181 -7.27 -9.23 -14.45
N LEU A 182 -7.14 -7.94 -14.17
CA LEU A 182 -6.36 -7.43 -13.04
C LEU A 182 -7.11 -7.61 -11.72
N PHE A 183 -8.44 -7.61 -11.73
CA PHE A 183 -9.20 -8.01 -10.55
C PHE A 183 -9.12 -9.52 -10.28
N TYR A 184 -9.13 -10.37 -11.32
CA TYR A 184 -8.86 -11.80 -11.12
C TYR A 184 -7.45 -12.03 -10.56
N ARG A 185 -6.46 -11.25 -11.01
CA ARG A 185 -5.12 -11.25 -10.42
C ARG A 185 -5.13 -10.80 -8.95
N TYR A 186 -5.94 -9.81 -8.58
CA TYR A 186 -6.12 -9.40 -7.19
C TYR A 186 -6.68 -10.57 -6.34
N LEU A 187 -7.69 -11.30 -6.84
CA LEU A 187 -8.23 -12.46 -6.13
C LEU A 187 -7.19 -13.58 -5.94
N GLN A 188 -6.30 -13.82 -6.91
CA GLN A 188 -5.18 -14.77 -6.75
C GLN A 188 -4.22 -14.34 -5.63
N TRP A 189 -3.97 -13.04 -5.48
CA TRP A 189 -3.19 -12.51 -4.35
C TRP A 189 -3.91 -12.69 -3.01
N LYS A 190 -5.21 -12.42 -2.95
CA LYS A 190 -6.03 -12.66 -1.74
C LYS A 190 -6.09 -14.13 -1.38
N TRP A 191 -6.10 -15.02 -2.37
CA TRP A 191 -6.00 -16.45 -2.14
C TRP A 191 -4.68 -16.83 -1.48
N LEU A 192 -3.56 -16.31 -1.99
CA LEU A 192 -2.25 -16.54 -1.37
C LEU A 192 -2.17 -16.00 0.07
N GLU A 193 -2.77 -14.85 0.34
CA GLU A 193 -2.84 -14.25 1.67
C GLU A 193 -3.61 -15.13 2.67
N LYS A 194 -4.71 -15.77 2.24
CA LYS A 194 -5.55 -16.63 3.09
C LYS A 194 -4.94 -18.00 3.42
N ARG A 195 -3.80 -18.36 2.81
CA ARG A 195 -3.18 -19.67 3.04
C ARG A 195 -2.75 -19.84 4.50
N PRO A 196 -2.77 -21.08 5.04
CA PRO A 196 -2.30 -21.34 6.39
C PRO A 196 -0.85 -20.89 6.61
N VAL A 197 -0.61 -20.27 7.75
CA VAL A 197 0.73 -19.89 8.22
C VAL A 197 1.17 -20.88 9.29
N ASP A 198 2.37 -21.44 9.14
CA ASP A 198 2.91 -22.43 10.05
C ASP A 198 4.39 -22.18 10.39
N LYS A 199 5.00 -23.09 11.18
CA LYS A 199 6.42 -23.01 11.55
C LYS A 199 7.37 -23.09 10.35
N HIS A 200 6.94 -23.68 9.24
CA HIS A 200 7.73 -23.82 8.01
C HIS A 200 7.66 -22.57 7.14
N THR A 201 6.70 -21.68 7.34
CA THR A 201 6.66 -20.35 6.71
C THR A 201 7.91 -19.52 7.05
N PHE A 202 8.51 -19.75 8.21
CA PHE A 202 9.61 -18.94 8.75
C PHE A 202 10.95 -19.69 8.83
N ARG A 203 12.05 -18.93 8.85
CA ARG A 203 13.34 -19.32 9.44
C ARG A 203 13.50 -18.58 10.75
N LEU A 204 13.83 -19.30 11.82
CA LEU A 204 14.09 -18.70 13.12
C LEU A 204 15.58 -18.44 13.29
N TYR A 205 15.90 -17.31 13.91
CA TYR A 205 17.24 -16.88 14.27
C TYR A 205 17.33 -16.80 15.81
N ARG A 206 18.27 -16.00 16.32
CA ARG A 206 18.48 -15.80 17.75
C ARG A 206 17.28 -15.20 18.47
N VAL A 207 17.22 -15.45 19.78
CA VAL A 207 16.36 -14.74 20.72
C VAL A 207 16.82 -13.28 20.83
N LEU A 208 15.87 -12.35 20.71
CA LEU A 208 16.06 -10.92 20.86
C LEU A 208 15.77 -10.46 22.29
N GLY A 209 14.82 -11.11 22.96
CA GLY A 209 14.43 -10.80 24.33
C GLY A 209 13.54 -11.87 24.93
N LYS A 210 13.44 -11.88 26.27
CA LYS A 210 12.53 -12.75 27.02
C LYS A 210 11.48 -11.90 27.73
N GLY A 211 10.24 -12.36 27.73
CA GLY A 211 9.10 -11.70 28.37
C GLY A 211 8.37 -12.64 29.34
N GLY A 212 7.31 -12.13 29.97
CA GLY A 212 6.57 -12.89 30.99
C GLY A 212 5.96 -14.22 30.52
N PHE A 213 5.61 -14.30 29.24
CA PHE A 213 4.93 -15.46 28.65
C PHE A 213 5.80 -16.28 27.66
N GLY A 214 7.06 -15.92 27.46
CA GLY A 214 7.94 -16.62 26.52
C GLY A 214 9.08 -15.74 26.03
N GLU A 215 9.39 -15.83 24.74
CA GLU A 215 10.52 -15.16 24.12
C GLU A 215 10.13 -14.45 22.82
N VAL A 216 10.90 -13.46 22.46
CA VAL A 216 10.86 -12.83 21.13
C VAL A 216 12.11 -13.26 20.40
N CYS A 217 11.98 -13.86 19.22
CA CYS A 217 13.12 -14.20 18.37
C CYS A 217 13.05 -13.46 17.04
N ALA A 218 14.19 -13.22 16.42
CA ALA A 218 14.22 -12.78 15.03
C ALA A 218 13.77 -13.93 14.12
N CYS A 219 12.96 -13.63 13.12
CA CYS A 219 12.57 -14.58 12.09
C CYS A 219 12.59 -13.95 10.70
N GLN A 220 12.63 -14.80 9.68
CA GLN A 220 12.56 -14.38 8.29
C GLN A 220 11.49 -15.20 7.56
N VAL A 221 10.64 -14.54 6.79
CA VAL A 221 9.69 -15.24 5.91
C VAL A 221 10.46 -15.90 4.77
N ARG A 222 10.31 -17.22 4.61
CA ARG A 222 11.09 -17.99 3.62
C ARG A 222 10.85 -17.55 2.19
N ALA A 223 9.62 -17.17 1.86
CA ALA A 223 9.24 -16.80 0.50
C ALA A 223 9.75 -15.40 0.11
N SER A 224 9.58 -14.40 0.98
CA SER A 224 9.94 -13.01 0.67
C SER A 224 11.34 -12.62 1.12
N GLY A 225 11.92 -13.31 2.10
CA GLY A 225 13.18 -12.93 2.74
C GLY A 225 13.04 -11.77 3.74
N LYS A 226 11.83 -11.26 3.97
CA LYS A 226 11.58 -10.14 4.90
C LYS A 226 11.77 -10.60 6.35
N MET A 227 12.49 -9.77 7.12
CA MET A 227 12.75 -9.98 8.54
C MET A 227 11.57 -9.49 9.39
N TYR A 228 11.29 -10.22 10.47
CA TYR A 228 10.26 -9.89 11.46
C TYR A 228 10.75 -10.29 12.86
N ALA A 229 10.08 -9.75 13.89
CA ALA A 229 10.16 -10.27 15.24
C ALA A 229 9.00 -11.26 15.47
N LEU A 230 9.30 -12.43 16.02
CA LEU A 230 8.31 -13.45 16.37
C LEU A 230 8.20 -13.54 17.90
N LYS A 231 7.15 -12.93 18.46
CA LYS A 231 6.78 -13.05 19.87
C LYS A 231 6.09 -14.40 20.09
N LYS A 232 6.74 -15.31 20.83
CA LYS A 232 6.22 -16.63 21.16
C LYS A 232 5.59 -16.60 22.55
N LEU A 233 4.33 -17.02 22.63
CA LEU A 233 3.61 -17.18 23.89
C LEU A 233 3.49 -18.67 24.23
N GLU A 234 4.02 -19.07 25.38
CA GLU A 234 3.91 -20.45 25.88
C GLU A 234 2.50 -20.71 26.40
N LYS A 235 1.73 -21.55 25.70
CA LYS A 235 0.34 -21.88 26.06
C LYS A 235 0.17 -22.29 27.52
N LYS A 236 1.10 -23.08 28.07
CA LYS A 236 1.07 -23.49 29.49
C LYS A 236 1.18 -22.30 30.44
N ARG A 237 2.02 -21.29 30.14
CA ARG A 237 2.18 -20.08 30.96
C ARG A 237 0.99 -19.13 30.83
N VAL A 238 0.45 -18.98 29.63
CA VAL A 238 -0.76 -18.18 29.38
C VAL A 238 -1.92 -18.73 30.20
N LYS A 239 -2.18 -20.05 30.11
CA LYS A 239 -3.24 -20.72 30.88
C LYS A 239 -3.02 -20.62 32.39
N LYS A 240 -1.79 -20.87 32.86
CA LYS A 240 -1.46 -20.82 34.30
C LYS A 240 -1.74 -19.44 34.93
N ARG A 241 -1.64 -18.36 34.14
CA ARG A 241 -1.82 -16.98 34.61
C ARG A 241 -3.15 -16.37 34.15
N HIS A 242 -4.05 -17.15 33.56
CA HIS A 242 -5.34 -16.68 33.04
C HIS A 242 -5.22 -15.45 32.10
N ALA A 243 -4.20 -15.47 31.22
CA ALA A 243 -3.84 -14.33 30.38
C ALA A 243 -4.36 -14.44 28.93
N GLU A 244 -5.37 -15.27 28.69
CA GLU A 244 -5.98 -15.50 27.37
C GLU A 244 -6.56 -14.20 26.80
N THR A 245 -7.40 -13.51 27.58
CA THR A 245 -8.03 -12.24 27.19
C THR A 245 -6.98 -11.17 26.90
N LEU A 246 -5.97 -11.04 27.76
CA LEU A 246 -4.86 -10.10 27.57
C LEU A 246 -4.12 -10.36 26.25
N SER A 247 -3.80 -11.63 25.97
CA SER A 247 -3.09 -12.04 24.75
C SER A 247 -3.93 -11.81 23.49
N LEU A 248 -5.24 -12.07 23.57
CA LEU A 248 -6.15 -11.84 22.45
C LEU A 248 -6.35 -10.34 22.17
N ASN A 249 -6.45 -9.52 23.22
CA ASN A 249 -6.57 -8.07 23.10
C ASN A 249 -5.36 -7.46 22.41
N GLU A 250 -4.14 -7.83 22.81
CA GLU A 250 -2.91 -7.40 22.13
C GLU A 250 -2.97 -7.71 20.63
N LYS A 251 -3.37 -8.93 20.27
CA LYS A 251 -3.52 -9.35 18.87
C LYS A 251 -4.57 -8.52 18.12
N GLN A 252 -5.74 -8.29 18.72
CA GLN A 252 -6.84 -7.58 18.05
C GLN A 252 -6.53 -6.09 17.82
N ILE A 253 -5.84 -5.46 18.78
CA ILE A 253 -5.40 -4.07 18.67
C ILE A 253 -4.35 -3.95 17.56
N LEU A 254 -3.27 -4.75 17.62
CA LEU A 254 -2.19 -4.71 16.62
C LEU A 254 -2.65 -5.11 15.21
N GLN A 255 -3.73 -5.90 15.08
CA GLN A 255 -4.31 -6.21 13.77
C GLN A 255 -5.01 -5.01 13.12
N ARG A 256 -5.56 -4.08 13.91
CA ARG A 256 -6.37 -2.95 13.42
C ARG A 256 -5.56 -1.68 13.23
N ILE A 257 -4.46 -1.54 13.95
CA ILE A 257 -3.59 -0.36 13.86
C ILE A 257 -2.67 -0.51 12.64
N ASN A 258 -2.61 0.54 11.82
CA ASN A 258 -1.62 0.69 10.76
C ASN A 258 -0.97 2.07 10.91
N SER A 259 0.07 2.15 11.73
CA SER A 259 0.79 3.39 12.05
C SER A 259 2.29 3.13 11.99
N PRO A 260 3.11 4.07 11.48
CA PRO A 260 4.57 3.92 11.48
C PRO A 260 5.19 3.98 12.89
N PHE A 261 4.41 4.34 13.91
CA PHE A 261 4.87 4.52 15.29
C PHE A 261 4.44 3.39 16.24
N VAL A 262 3.82 2.33 15.73
CA VAL A 262 3.36 1.15 16.49
C VAL A 262 3.82 -0.12 15.78
#